data_AF-A0A960VRG3-F1
#
_entry.id   AF-A0A960VRG3-F1
#
_cell.length_a   1.000
_cell.length_b   1.000
_cell.length_c   1.000
_cell.angle_alpha   90.00
_cell.angle_beta   90.00
_cell.angle_gamma   90.00
#
_symmetry.space_group_name_H-M   'P 1'
#
loop_
_entity.id
_entity.type
_entity.pdbx_description
1 polymer ?
#
loop_
_entity_poly.entity_id
_entity_poly.type
_entity_poly.pdbx_seq_one_letter_code
_entity_poly.pdbx_strand_id
1 'polypeptide(L)' 'MDRIYELKLKAVDVFQLLDALDTRAECYERTAAYLETGEMDELFIIEEVTDANEAREIAKHFRDVQAEINKQIAES' A
#
# COMPACT_ATOMS: atom_id res chain seq x y z
N MET A 1 15.10 -17.21 -4.82
CA MET A 1 14.10 -17.97 -4.06
C MET A 1 13.41 -16.97 -3.19
N ASP A 2 12.10 -16.80 -3.38
CA ASP A 2 11.31 -15.97 -2.48
C ASP A 2 11.25 -16.68 -1.14
N ARG A 3 11.85 -16.05 -0.14
CA ARG A 3 11.90 -16.59 1.22
C ARG A 3 10.63 -16.17 1.93
N ILE A 4 9.83 -17.16 2.32
CA ILE A 4 8.61 -16.93 3.11
C ILE A 4 8.99 -16.83 4.59
N TYR A 5 8.38 -15.88 5.29
CA TYR A 5 8.51 -15.68 6.73
C TYR A 5 7.13 -15.78 7.39
N GLU A 6 7.05 -16.46 8.53
CA GLU A 6 5.84 -16.51 9.36
C GLU A 6 5.98 -15.52 10.53
N LEU A 7 4.95 -14.68 10.72
CA LEU A 7 4.89 -13.70 11.80
C LEU A 7 3.73 -14.03 12.73
N LYS A 8 4.00 -14.12 14.03
CA LYS A 8 2.95 -14.25 15.06
C LYS A 8 2.78 -12.92 15.77
N LEU A 9 1.64 -12.27 15.53
CA LEU A 9 1.30 -10.95 16.04
C LEU A 9 -0.06 -11.01 16.72
N LYS A 10 -0.37 -10.03 17.59
CA LYS A 10 -1.74 -9.89 18.09
C LYS A 10 -2.61 -9.35 16.97
N ALA A 11 -3.90 -9.68 16.98
CA ALA A 11 -4.86 -9.19 15.98
C ALA A 11 -4.84 -7.65 15.85
N VAL A 12 -4.75 -6.93 16.97
CA VAL A 12 -4.65 -5.46 16.97
C VAL A 12 -3.41 -4.95 16.21
N ASP A 13 -2.27 -5.63 16.33
CA ASP A 13 -1.04 -5.25 15.63
C ASP A 13 -1.16 -5.55 14.13
N VAL A 14 -1.84 -6.64 13.76
CA VAL A 14 -2.12 -6.97 12.35
C VAL A 14 -3.03 -5.94 11.71
N PHE A 15 -4.09 -5.50 12.39
CA PHE A 15 -4.97 -4.46 11.87
C PHE A 15 -4.25 -3.10 11.75
N GLN A 16 -3.31 -2.80 12.65
CA GLN A 16 -2.46 -1.61 12.51
C GLN A 16 -1.54 -1.68 11.27
N LEU A 17 -1.03 -2.87 10.94
CA LEU A 17 -0.25 -3.07 9.71
C LEU A 17 -1.12 -2.88 8.47
N LEU A 18 -2.34 -3.43 8.47
CA LEU A 18 -3.28 -3.26 7.35
C LEU A 18 -3.64 -1.79 7.12
N ASP A 19 -3.89 -1.03 8.18
CA ASP A 19 -4.15 0.42 8.11
C ASP A 19 -2.95 1.21 7.54
N ALA A 20 -1.74 0.85 7.97
CA ALA A 20 -0.52 1.46 7.43
C ALA A 20 -0.32 1.14 5.93
N LEU A 21 -0.56 -0.12 5.52
CA LEU A 21 -0.49 -0.53 4.12
C LEU A 21 -1.51 0.22 3.25
N ASP A 22 -2.73 0.38 3.77
CA ASP A 22 -3.81 1.12 3.11
C ASP A 22 -3.42 2.58 2.88
N THR A 23 -2.98 3.26 3.94
CA THR A 23 -2.52 4.65 3.88
C THR A 23 -1.36 4.82 2.89
N ARG A 24 -0.39 3.90 2.89
CA ARG A 24 0.74 3.96 1.95
C ARG A 24 0.26 3.78 0.51
N ALA A 25 -0.60 2.81 0.24
CA ALA A 25 -1.15 2.59 -1.10
C ALA A 25 -1.87 3.85 -1.61
N GLU A 26 -2.72 4.46 -0.78
CA GLU A 26 -3.45 5.68 -1.13
C GLU A 26 -2.51 6.86 -1.45
N CYS A 27 -1.44 7.06 -0.67
CA CYS A 27 -0.45 8.11 -0.95
C CYS A 27 0.18 7.97 -2.35
N TYR A 28 0.53 6.74 -2.74
CA TYR A 28 1.08 6.47 -4.06
C TYR A 28 0.03 6.55 -5.17
N GLU A 29 -1.21 6.10 -4.93
CA GLU A 29 -2.33 6.25 -5.87
C GLU A 29 -2.61 7.73 -6.18
N ARG A 30 -2.63 8.57 -5.15
CA ARG A 30 -2.78 10.03 -5.29
C ARG A 30 -1.58 10.67 -5.97
N THR A 31 -0.36 10.21 -5.67
CA THR A 31 0.85 10.67 -6.36
C THR A 31 0.81 10.34 -7.84
N ALA A 32 0.39 9.13 -8.21
CA ALA A 32 0.22 8.74 -9.60
C ALA A 32 -0.81 9.62 -10.30
N ALA A 33 -1.97 9.85 -9.68
CA ALA A 33 -3.02 10.70 -10.23
C ALA A 33 -2.50 12.13 -10.47
N TYR A 34 -1.82 12.72 -9.49
CA TYR A 34 -1.23 14.05 -9.61
C TYR A 34 -0.18 14.15 -10.73
N LEU A 35 0.69 13.15 -10.87
CA LEU A 35 1.71 13.14 -11.93
C LEU A 35 1.11 13.06 -13.35
N GLU A 36 -0.14 12.59 -13.48
CA GLU A 36 -0.83 12.50 -14.77
C GLU A 36 -1.68 13.71 -15.10
N THR A 37 -2.40 14.22 -14.10
CA THR A 37 -3.38 15.30 -14.31
C THR A 37 -2.83 16.67 -13.95
N GLY A 38 -1.83 16.73 -13.06
CA GLY A 38 -1.37 17.95 -12.41
C GLY A 38 -2.35 18.50 -11.35
N GLU A 39 -3.46 17.81 -11.10
CA GLU A 39 -4.51 18.23 -10.18
C GLU A 39 -4.29 17.64 -8.78
N MET A 40 -4.55 18.46 -7.77
CA MET A 40 -4.47 18.07 -6.36
C MET A 40 -5.82 18.34 -5.69
N ASP A 41 -6.66 17.31 -5.59
CA ASP A 41 -8.04 17.42 -5.06
C ASP A 41 -8.08 17.73 -3.56
N GLU A 42 -7.10 17.24 -2.81
CA GLU A 42 -6.93 17.46 -1.36
C GLU A 42 -5.44 17.60 -1.05
N LEU A 43 -5.09 18.23 0.08
CA LEU A 43 -3.69 18.35 0.48
C LEU A 43 -3.10 16.97 0.82
N PHE A 44 -2.05 16.54 0.11
CA PHE A 44 -1.28 15.34 0.45
C PHE A 44 0.21 15.50 0.14
N ILE A 45 1.00 14.56 0.65
CA ILE A 45 2.43 14.47 0.38
C ILE A 45 2.61 13.72 -0.94
N ILE A 46 3.25 14.38 -1.91
CA ILE A 46 3.68 13.75 -3.14
C ILE A 46 4.88 12.85 -2.81
N GLU A 47 4.75 11.57 -3.09
CA GLU A 47 5.80 10.58 -2.83
C GLU A 47 6.97 10.72 -3.80
N GLU A 48 8.16 10.33 -3.35
CA GLU A 48 9.37 10.37 -4.17
C GLU A 48 9.37 9.20 -5.18
N VAL A 49 8.99 9.49 -6.42
CA VAL A 49 8.99 8.57 -7.56
C VAL A 49 9.38 9.28 -8.85
N THR A 50 9.80 8.52 -9.85
CA THR A 50 10.24 9.00 -11.17
C THR A 50 9.05 9.37 -12.06
N ASP A 51 7.98 8.58 -12.02
CA ASP A 51 6.78 8.78 -12.84
C ASP A 51 5.53 8.14 -12.22
N ALA A 52 4.37 8.40 -12.84
CA ALA A 52 3.09 7.87 -12.39
C ALA A 52 3.01 6.34 -12.42
N ASN A 53 3.76 5.68 -13.30
CA ASN A 53 3.77 4.23 -13.41
C ASN A 53 4.50 3.60 -12.23
N GLU A 54 5.66 4.15 -11.84
CA GLU A 54 6.38 3.73 -10.63
C GLU A 54 5.48 3.86 -9.39
N ALA A 55 4.78 4.99 -9.24
CA ALA A 55 3.84 5.17 -8.14
C ALA A 55 2.73 4.11 -8.12
N ARG A 56 2.13 3.78 -9.27
CA ARG A 56 1.11 2.72 -9.36
C ARG A 56 1.64 1.35 -8.98
N GLU A 57 2.82 0.99 -9.45
CA GLU A 57 3.40 -0.33 -9.16
C GLU A 57 3.69 -0.47 -7.66
N ILE A 58 4.16 0.61 -7.01
CA ILE A 58 4.36 0.62 -5.55
C ILE A 58 3.02 0.52 -4.81
N ALA A 59 2.00 1.30 -5.20
CA ALA A 59 0.67 1.21 -4.62
C ALA A 59 0.10 -0.21 -4.75
N LYS A 60 0.18 -0.78 -5.96
CA LYS A 60 -0.25 -2.15 -6.24
C LYS A 60 0.47 -3.15 -5.34
N HIS A 61 1.77 -2.98 -5.11
CA HIS A 61 2.51 -3.87 -4.21
C HIS A 61 1.99 -3.83 -2.77
N PHE A 62 1.68 -2.64 -2.24
CA PHE A 62 1.05 -2.53 -0.91
C PHE A 62 -0.34 -3.20 -0.88
N ARG A 63 -1.16 -3.02 -1.91
CA ARG A 63 -2.48 -3.67 -2.05
C ARG A 63 -2.36 -5.20 -2.12
N ASP A 64 -1.37 -5.72 -2.85
CA ASP A 64 -1.11 -7.16 -2.96
C ASP A 64 -0.72 -7.75 -1.58
N VAL A 65 0.14 -7.07 -0.83
CA VAL A 65 0.52 -7.48 0.54
C VAL A 65 -0.69 -7.45 1.47
N GLN A 66 -1.50 -6.40 1.40
CA GLN A 66 -2.75 -6.26 2.18
C GLN A 66 -3.72 -7.40 1.87
N ALA A 67 -3.88 -7.77 0.60
CA ALA A 67 -4.73 -8.87 0.17
C ALA A 67 -4.26 -10.22 0.70
N GLU A 68 -2.95 -10.47 0.69
CA GLU A 68 -2.37 -11.71 1.22
C GLU A 68 -2.55 -11.83 2.74
N ILE A 69 -2.35 -10.75 3.49
CA ILE A 69 -2.62 -10.73 4.94
C ILE A 69 -4.11 -10.99 5.22
N ASN A 70 -5.02 -10.32 4.51
CA ASN A 70 -6.46 -10.51 4.68
C ASN A 70 -6.90 -11.95 4.38
N LYS A 71 -6.31 -12.57 3.35
CA LYS A 71 -6.54 -13.97 3.03
C LYS A 71 -6.13 -14.88 4.19
N GLN A 72 -4.94 -14.68 4.76
CA GLN A 72 -4.46 -15.46 5.91
C GLN A 72 -5.36 -15.31 7.13
N ILE A 73 -5.92 -14.12 7.38
CA ILE A 73 -6.88 -13.89 8.48
C ILE A 73 -8.19 -14.66 8.22
N ALA A 74 -8.70 -14.67 6.99
CA ALA A 74 -9.94 -15.36 6.65
C ALA A 74 -9.81 -16.89 6.71
N GLU A 75 -8.60 -17.42 6.54
CA GLU A 75 -8.27 -18.84 6.60
C GLU A 75 -7.85 -19.31 8.01
N SER A 76 -7.76 -18.41 9.00
CA SER A 76 -7.37 -18.69 10.40
C SER A 76 -8.56 -19.08 11.28
#